data_AF-A0A2I0PHT3-F1
#
_entry.id   AF-A0A2I0PHT3-F1
#
_cell.length_a   1.000
_cell.length_b   1.000
_cell.length_c   1.000
_cell.angle_alpha   90.00
_cell.angle_beta   90.00
_cell.angle_gamma   90.00
#
_symmetry.space_group_name_H-M   'P 1'
#
loop_
_entity.id
_entity.type
_entity.pdbx_description
1 polymer ?
#
loop_
_entity_poly.entity_id
_entity_poly.type
_entity_poly.pdbx_seq_one_letter_code
_entity_poly.pdbx_strand_id
1 'polypeptide(L)'
;MAKKKIETVCGFSCSDCDHHKTDCPGCEETKGKPFWTAFVNIDQCPIYECCTTMKKLPHCGKCPELVCERFTRFKNPEMTDEQAAAALATAEKELRSRP
;
A
#
# COMPACT_ATOMS: atom_id res chain seq x y z
N MET A 1 1.96 -19.76 16.73
CA MET A 1 2.44 -19.59 15.34
C MET A 1 2.03 -18.20 14.88
N ALA A 2 2.96 -17.36 14.41
CA ALA A 2 2.61 -16.03 13.92
C ALA A 2 1.71 -16.18 12.69
N LYS A 3 0.58 -15.46 12.64
CA LYS A 3 -0.32 -15.48 11.48
C LYS A 3 0.47 -15.01 10.25
N LYS A 4 0.34 -15.73 9.13
CA LYS A 4 0.96 -15.35 7.85
C LYS A 4 0.41 -13.98 7.43
N LYS A 5 1.26 -12.97 7.39
CA LYS A 5 0.91 -11.60 7.03
C LYS A 5 0.73 -11.52 5.50
N ILE A 6 -0.38 -10.95 5.04
CA ILE A 6 -0.64 -10.70 3.62
C ILE A 6 -0.05 -9.34 3.30
N GLU A 7 1.18 -9.38 2.81
CA GLU A 7 2.00 -8.21 2.56
C GLU A 7 1.77 -7.69 1.14
N THR A 8 1.29 -6.46 1.02
CA THR A 8 1.09 -5.81 -0.28
C THR A 8 2.36 -5.12 -0.75
N VAL A 9 2.41 -4.78 -2.05
CA VAL A 9 3.54 -4.10 -2.69
C VAL A 9 3.90 -2.75 -2.03
N CYS A 10 2.93 -2.06 -1.41
CA CYS A 10 3.13 -0.76 -0.76
C CYS A 10 3.42 -0.84 0.74
N GLY A 11 3.56 -2.04 1.31
CA GLY A 11 3.88 -2.22 2.74
C GLY A 11 2.64 -2.41 3.62
N PHE A 12 1.44 -2.07 3.12
CA PHE A 12 0.19 -2.31 3.84
C PHE A 12 -0.09 -3.81 3.99
N SER A 13 -0.79 -4.17 5.07
CA SER A 13 -1.11 -5.55 5.41
C SER A 13 -2.60 -5.81 5.26
N CYS A 14 -2.98 -6.69 4.33
CA CYS A 14 -4.38 -7.13 4.25
C CYS A 14 -4.76 -8.05 5.43
N SER A 15 -3.78 -8.60 6.16
CA SER A 15 -4.05 -9.39 7.36
C SER A 15 -4.58 -8.57 8.52
N ASP A 16 -4.24 -7.28 8.55
CA ASP A 16 -4.62 -6.34 9.61
C ASP A 16 -5.70 -5.35 9.12
N CYS A 17 -6.40 -5.69 8.03
CA CYS A 17 -7.38 -4.83 7.37
C CYS A 17 -8.79 -5.42 7.52
N ASP A 18 -9.69 -4.71 8.19
CA ASP A 18 -11.07 -5.15 8.43
C ASP A 18 -11.92 -5.30 7.16
N HIS A 19 -11.53 -4.61 6.08
CA HIS A 19 -12.17 -4.68 4.77
C HIS A 19 -11.78 -5.94 3.97
N HIS A 20 -10.67 -6.59 4.33
CA HIS A 20 -10.17 -7.73 3.57
C HIS A 20 -11.11 -8.94 3.71
N LYS A 21 -11.58 -9.47 2.57
CA LYS A 21 -12.61 -10.53 2.43
C LYS A 21 -14.03 -10.14 2.82
N THR A 22 -14.27 -8.91 3.25
CA THR A 22 -15.61 -8.37 3.47
C THR A 22 -16.08 -7.66 2.21
N ASP A 23 -15.39 -6.58 1.86
CA ASP A 23 -15.71 -5.69 0.74
C ASP A 23 -14.48 -5.37 -0.13
N CYS A 24 -13.30 -5.87 0.26
CA CYS A 24 -12.07 -5.80 -0.51
C CYS A 24 -11.42 -7.19 -0.63
N PRO A 25 -11.32 -7.79 -1.84
CA PRO A 25 -10.65 -9.07 -2.02
C PRO A 25 -9.10 -8.96 -2.06
N GLY A 26 -8.57 -7.74 -1.95
CA GLY A 26 -7.14 -7.47 -1.92
C GLY A 26 -6.57 -6.98 -3.24
N CYS A 27 -5.37 -6.38 -3.18
CA CYS A 27 -4.76 -5.69 -4.32
C CYS A 27 -4.45 -6.62 -5.49
N GLU A 28 -4.07 -7.88 -5.24
CA GLU A 28 -3.76 -8.82 -6.32
C GLU A 28 -5.02 -9.24 -7.09
N GLU A 29 -6.09 -9.59 -6.36
CA GLU A 29 -7.35 -10.04 -6.97
C GLU A 29 -8.07 -8.90 -7.69
N THR A 30 -8.03 -7.69 -7.12
CA THR A 30 -8.56 -6.47 -7.76
C THR A 30 -7.64 -5.88 -8.83
N LYS A 31 -6.44 -6.44 -9.04
CA LYS A 31 -5.40 -5.87 -9.92
C LYS A 31 -5.13 -4.40 -9.60
N GLY A 32 -5.01 -4.06 -8.33
CA GLY A 32 -4.72 -2.70 -7.86
C GLY A 32 -5.94 -1.79 -7.75
N LYS A 33 -7.15 -2.35 -7.66
CA LYS A 33 -8.41 -1.59 -7.49
C LYS A 33 -9.06 -1.87 -6.11
N PRO A 34 -8.38 -1.60 -4.99
CA PRO A 34 -8.94 -1.82 -3.65
C PRO A 34 -10.13 -0.88 -3.40
N PHE A 35 -10.95 -1.20 -2.39
CA PHE A 35 -12.19 -0.49 -2.07
C PHE A 35 -12.09 1.06 -2.08
N TRP A 36 -10.96 1.61 -1.64
CA TRP A 36 -10.79 3.06 -1.50
C TRP A 36 -10.63 3.81 -2.83
N THR A 37 -10.26 3.14 -3.94
CA THR A 37 -10.07 3.84 -5.23
C THR A 37 -11.37 4.46 -5.72
N ALA A 38 -12.51 3.86 -5.37
CA ALA A 38 -13.84 4.39 -5.62
C ALA A 38 -14.10 5.72 -4.87
N PHE A 39 -13.64 5.86 -3.62
CA PHE A 39 -13.87 7.08 -2.83
C PHE A 39 -13.13 8.30 -3.38
N VAL A 40 -11.99 8.08 -4.04
CA VAL A 40 -11.17 9.16 -4.63
C VAL A 40 -11.32 9.26 -6.15
N ASN A 41 -12.30 8.53 -6.72
CA ASN A 41 -12.63 8.51 -8.15
C ASN A 41 -11.41 8.25 -9.06
N ILE A 42 -10.61 7.24 -8.72
CA ILE A 42 -9.53 6.74 -9.59
C ILE A 42 -9.78 5.29 -9.99
N ASP A 43 -9.34 4.90 -11.18
CA ASP A 43 -9.54 3.55 -11.68
C ASP A 43 -8.62 2.53 -11.01
N GLN A 44 -7.37 2.90 -10.70
CA GLN A 44 -6.36 2.00 -10.16
C GLN A 44 -5.43 2.75 -9.19
N CYS A 45 -4.95 2.04 -8.17
CA CYS A 45 -3.94 2.52 -7.23
C CYS A 45 -2.61 2.80 -7.97
N PRO A 46 -2.09 4.04 -7.94
CA PRO A 46 -0.87 4.39 -8.67
C PRO A 46 0.38 3.75 -8.08
N ILE A 47 0.39 3.39 -6.79
CA ILE A 47 1.52 2.68 -6.18
C ILE A 47 1.59 1.25 -6.73
N TYR A 48 0.44 0.58 -6.80
CA TYR A 48 0.34 -0.76 -7.35
C TYR A 48 0.78 -0.78 -8.81
N GLU A 49 0.16 0.05 -9.65
CA GLU A 49 0.49 0.16 -11.07
C GLU A 49 1.98 0.48 -11.30
N CYS A 50 2.53 1.43 -10.55
CA CYS A 50 3.95 1.77 -10.64
C CYS A 50 4.85 0.58 -10.28
N CYS A 51 4.57 -0.11 -9.18
CA CYS A 51 5.38 -1.22 -8.71
C CYS A 51 5.29 -2.42 -9.65
N THR A 52 4.08 -2.86 -10.00
CA THR A 52 3.86 -4.13 -10.71
C THR A 52 4.03 -3.99 -12.22
N THR A 53 3.56 -2.88 -12.79
CA THR A 53 3.44 -2.73 -14.25
C THR A 53 4.59 -1.91 -14.82
N MET A 54 4.90 -0.75 -14.22
CA MET A 54 5.91 0.17 -14.75
C MET A 54 7.34 -0.27 -14.37
N LYS A 55 7.63 -0.38 -13.07
CA LYS A 55 8.96 -0.72 -12.54
C LYS A 55 9.19 -2.23 -12.41
N LYS A 56 8.11 -3.03 -12.41
CA LYS A 56 8.13 -4.50 -12.30
C LYS A 56 8.97 -4.99 -11.11
N LEU A 57 8.77 -4.36 -9.96
CA LEU A 57 9.41 -4.70 -8.70
C LEU A 57 8.49 -5.61 -7.88
N PRO A 58 9.05 -6.50 -7.03
CA PRO A 58 8.24 -7.35 -6.15
C PRO A 58 7.47 -6.53 -5.11
N HIS A 59 8.06 -5.43 -4.63
CA HIS A 59 7.43 -4.47 -3.73
C HIS A 59 8.21 -3.14 -3.79
N CYS A 60 7.59 -2.06 -3.28
CA CYS A 60 8.17 -0.72 -3.30
C CYS A 60 9.47 -0.60 -2.48
N GLY A 61 9.73 -1.54 -1.57
CA GLY A 61 10.99 -1.61 -0.80
C GLY A 61 12.25 -1.76 -1.65
N LYS A 62 12.13 -2.33 -2.85
CA LYS A 62 13.22 -2.41 -3.83
C LYS A 62 13.35 -1.17 -4.72
N CYS A 63 12.45 -0.19 -4.58
CA CYS A 63 12.52 1.05 -5.35
C CYS A 63 13.51 2.01 -4.69
N PRO A 64 14.51 2.57 -5.41
CA PRO A 64 15.43 3.55 -4.84
C PRO A 64 14.70 4.83 -4.39
N GLU A 65 13.57 5.16 -5.02
CA GLU A 65 12.78 6.36 -4.74
C GLU A 65 11.75 6.20 -3.61
N LEU A 66 11.74 5.07 -2.88
CA LEU A 66 10.88 4.93 -1.70
C LEU A 66 11.44 5.79 -0.54
N VAL A 67 10.66 6.65 0.12
CA VAL A 67 9.22 6.98 -0.11
C VAL A 67 9.04 8.05 -1.20
N CYS A 68 8.09 7.84 -2.13
CA CYS A 68 7.79 8.79 -3.21
C CYS A 68 6.42 9.46 -3.06
N GLU A 69 6.13 10.47 -3.90
CA GLU A 69 4.89 11.26 -3.90
C GLU A 69 3.60 10.42 -3.92
N ARG A 70 3.63 9.20 -4.47
CA ARG A 70 2.44 8.34 -4.55
C ARG A 70 1.94 7.89 -3.18
N PHE A 71 2.82 7.88 -2.18
CA PHE A 71 2.49 7.56 -0.78
C PHE A 71 1.87 8.74 -0.04
N THR A 72 2.13 9.98 -0.46
CA THR A 72 1.60 11.18 0.18
C THR A 72 0.38 11.77 -0.55
N ARG A 73 0.18 11.39 -1.83
CA ARG A 73 -0.93 11.85 -2.66
C ARG A 73 -2.31 11.49 -2.10
N PHE A 74 -2.46 10.27 -1.57
CA PHE A 74 -3.70 9.80 -0.97
C PHE A 74 -3.44 9.55 0.51
N LYS A 75 -3.93 10.44 1.36
CA LYS A 75 -3.86 10.34 2.82
C LYS A 75 -5.25 10.15 3.40
N ASN A 76 -5.33 9.43 4.51
CA ASN A 76 -6.56 9.37 5.28
C ASN A 76 -6.85 10.79 5.83
N PRO A 77 -8.00 11.41 5.50
CA PRO A 77 -8.36 12.74 6.00
C PRO A 77 -8.51 12.80 7.52
N GLU A 78 -8.71 11.66 8.19
CA GLU A 78 -8.83 11.57 9.65
C GLU A 78 -7.47 11.56 10.37
N MET A 79 -6.36 11.39 9.65
CA MET A 79 -5.02 11.40 10.23
C MET A 79 -4.42 12.81 10.21
N THR A 80 -3.74 13.18 11.29
CA THR A 80 -2.90 14.38 11.29
C THR A 80 -1.66 14.16 10.42
N ASP A 81 -1.04 15.24 9.97
CA ASP A 81 0.18 15.14 9.16
C ASP A 81 1.33 14.44 9.92
N GLU A 82 1.40 14.60 11.25
CA GLU A 82 2.37 13.91 12.09
C GLU A 82 2.12 12.40 12.15
N GLN A 83 0.86 11.98 12.32
CA GLN A 83 0.49 10.57 12.28
C GLN A 83 0.77 9.94 10.91
N ALA A 84 0.45 10.66 9.83
CA ALA A 84 0.72 10.21 8.47
C ALA A 84 2.23 10.05 8.22
N ALA A 85 3.05 11.02 8.65
CA ALA A 85 4.50 10.95 8.53
C ALA A 85 5.09 9.78 9.34
N ALA A 86 4.62 9.56 10.57
CA ALA A 86 5.07 8.44 11.41
C ALA A 86 4.69 7.07 10.80
N ALA A 87 3.48 6.96 10.24
CA ALA A 87 3.04 5.76 9.55
C ALA A 87 3.89 5.48 8.30
N LEU A 88 4.19 6.51 7.50
CA LEU A 88 5.07 6.39 6.33
C LEU A 88 6.49 5.97 6.70
N ALA A 89 7.09 6.56 7.74
CA ALA A 89 8.43 6.19 8.20
C ALA A 89 8.50 4.74 8.69
N THR A 90 7.44 4.26 9.36
CA THR A 90 7.32 2.85 9.76
C THR A 90 7.20 1.93 8.55
N ALA A 91 6.33 2.29 7.59
CA ALA A 91 6.14 1.51 6.37
C ALA A 91 7.41 1.46 5.51
N GLU A 92 8.17 2.55 5.44
CA GLU A 92 9.45 2.59 4.73
C GLU A 92 10.46 1.60 5.32
N LYS A 93 10.70 1.65 6.63
CA LYS A 93 11.65 0.75 7.31
C LYS A 93 11.28 -0.70 7.10
N GLU A 94 10.00 -1.01 7.22
CA GLU A 94 9.49 -2.36 7.02
C GLU A 94 9.69 -2.82 5.57
N LEU A 95 9.29 -2.01 4.59
CA LEU A 95 9.49 -2.30 3.16
C LEU A 95 10.96 -2.50 2.79
N ARG A 96 11.85 -1.68 3.35
CA ARG A 96 13.31 -1.78 3.10
C ARG A 96 13.92 -3.05 3.68
N SER A 97 13.32 -3.60 4.74
CA SER A 97 13.79 -4.85 5.35
C SER A 97 13.35 -6.11 4.59
N ARG A 98 12.42 -5.98 3.64
CA ARG A 98 11.89 -7.11 2.87
C ARG A 98 12.90 -7.63 1.81
N PRO A 99 12.98 -8.96 1.61
CA PRO A 99 13.93 -9.61 0.72
C PRO A 99 13.68 -9.35 -0.76
#